data_AF-A0A2X2VL16-F1
#
_entry.id   AF-A0A2X2VL16-F1
#
_cell.length_a   1.000
_cell.length_b   1.000
_cell.length_c   1.000
_cell.angle_alpha   90.00
_cell.angle_beta   90.00
_cell.angle_gamma   90.00
#
_symmetry.space_group_name_H-M   'P 1'
#
loop_
_entity.id
_entity.type
_entity.pdbx_description
1 polymer ?
#
loop_
_entity_poly.entity_id
_entity_poly.type
_entity_poly.pdbx_seq_one_letter_code
_entity_poly.pdbx_strand_id
1 'polypeptide(L)'
;MLGASFQQFLIEALLASASIRGGLTAVNKCKHHDKGSFYNAFFQLSIGLERFFKIIYVVQYMIDNDLKKPTSKQLRNIGHDINSLHQNAVTIALRYKKHDKELWELNDEQALILTMLSDFGKETRYYNLNTIVEDKKIINDPLEQWG
;
A
#
# COMPACT_ATOMS: atom_id res chain seq x y z
N MET A 1 9.14 -26.90 10.72
CA MET A 1 8.22 -26.33 9.71
C MET A 1 7.65 -24.94 10.07
N LEU A 2 7.91 -24.37 11.26
CA LEU A 2 7.63 -22.94 11.56
C LEU A 2 8.78 -22.00 11.16
N GLY A 3 10.04 -22.44 11.26
CA GLY A 3 11.23 -21.57 11.08
C GLY A 3 11.32 -20.86 9.72
N ALA A 4 11.29 -21.58 8.60
CA ALA A 4 11.45 -20.97 7.28
C ALA A 4 10.29 -20.01 6.93
N SER A 5 9.05 -20.35 7.31
CA SER A 5 7.91 -19.47 7.06
C SER A 5 7.93 -18.22 7.94
N PHE A 6 8.39 -18.35 9.18
CA PHE A 6 8.54 -17.21 10.07
C PHE A 6 9.67 -16.28 9.60
N GLN A 7 10.77 -16.84 9.10
CA GLN A 7 11.83 -16.05 8.48
C GLN A 7 11.33 -15.25 7.27
N GLN A 8 10.51 -15.86 6.40
CA GLN A 8 9.92 -15.12 5.27
C GLN A 8 8.95 -14.03 5.72
N PHE A 9 8.19 -14.26 6.78
CA PHE A 9 7.36 -13.23 7.38
C PHE A 9 8.19 -12.04 7.89
N LEU A 10 9.31 -12.31 8.58
CA LEU A 10 10.22 -11.25 9.04
C LEU A 10 10.83 -10.47 7.87
N ILE A 11 11.24 -11.16 6.81
CA ILE A 11 11.76 -10.50 5.59
C ILE A 11 10.68 -9.61 4.96
N GLU A 12 9.44 -10.09 4.87
CA GLU A 12 8.32 -9.33 4.32
C GLU A 12 8.01 -8.08 5.17
N ALA A 13 8.04 -8.21 6.50
CA ALA A 13 7.89 -7.08 7.41
C ALA A 13 9.02 -6.06 7.28
N LEU A 14 10.27 -6.52 7.15
CA LEU A 14 11.42 -5.65 6.90
C LEU A 14 11.31 -4.94 5.55
N LEU A 15 10.82 -5.62 4.51
CA LEU A 15 10.62 -5.05 3.18
C LEU A 15 9.55 -3.96 3.18
N ALA A 16 8.39 -4.22 3.79
CA ALA A 16 7.33 -3.23 3.95
C ALA A 16 7.84 -2.01 4.71
N SER A 17 8.51 -2.25 5.85
CA SER A 17 9.06 -1.19 6.70
C SER A 17 10.15 -0.36 6.01
N ALA A 18 11.06 -1.00 5.27
CA ALA A 18 12.10 -0.32 4.51
C ALA A 18 11.51 0.53 3.37
N SER A 19 10.52 0.01 2.66
CA SER A 19 9.84 0.72 1.56
C SER A 19 9.09 1.95 2.08
N ILE A 20 8.36 1.82 3.20
CA ILE A 20 7.67 2.96 3.81
C ILE A 20 8.68 4.03 4.27
N ARG A 21 9.74 3.65 5.00
CA ARG A 21 10.76 4.61 5.45
C ARG A 21 11.47 5.29 4.28
N GLY A 22 11.84 4.51 3.26
CA GLY A 22 12.51 5.02 2.07
C GLY A 22 11.61 5.98 1.30
N GLY A 23 10.33 5.64 1.12
CA GLY A 23 9.33 6.49 0.51
C GLY A 23 9.14 7.81 1.25
N LEU A 24 8.94 7.77 2.57
CA LEU A 24 8.82 8.98 3.39
C LEU A 24 10.09 9.86 3.33
N THR A 25 11.27 9.23 3.35
CA THR A 25 12.54 9.94 3.21
C THR A 25 12.67 10.59 1.84
N ALA A 26 12.22 9.92 0.78
CA ALA A 26 12.21 10.45 -0.57
C ALA A 26 11.25 11.63 -0.70
N VAL A 27 10.01 11.53 -0.18
CA VAL A 27 9.05 12.66 -0.13
C VAL A 27 9.69 13.89 0.52
N ASN A 28 10.30 13.72 1.70
CA ASN A 28 10.95 14.82 2.43
C ASN A 28 12.09 15.50 1.66
N LYS A 29 12.72 14.79 0.71
CA LYS A 29 13.81 15.32 -0.11
C LYS A 29 13.34 15.89 -1.44
N CYS A 30 12.09 15.64 -1.84
CA CYS A 30 11.57 16.09 -3.12
C CYS A 30 11.66 17.61 -3.25
N LYS A 31 11.99 18.05 -4.46
CA LYS A 31 11.99 19.45 -4.88
C LYS A 31 11.09 19.56 -6.09
N HIS A 32 10.44 20.71 -6.28
CA HIS A 32 9.48 20.92 -7.36
C HIS A 32 10.02 20.58 -8.77
N HIS A 33 11.32 20.76 -9.01
CA HIS A 33 11.94 20.43 -10.30
C HIS A 33 12.37 18.95 -10.41
N ASP A 34 12.44 18.22 -9.30
CA ASP A 34 12.87 16.82 -9.26
C ASP A 34 11.67 15.87 -9.28
N LYS A 35 11.04 15.80 -10.44
CA LYS A 35 9.90 14.91 -10.71
C LYS A 35 10.26 13.43 -10.47
N GLY A 36 11.50 13.03 -10.78
CA GLY A 36 11.96 11.65 -10.60
C GLY A 36 11.92 11.19 -9.14
N SER A 37 12.30 12.08 -8.21
CA SER A 37 12.23 11.80 -6.78
C SER A 37 10.79 11.60 -6.28
N PHE A 38 9.81 12.34 -6.81
CA PHE A 38 8.39 12.13 -6.50
C PHE A 38 7.93 10.74 -6.95
N TYR A 39 8.17 10.37 -8.21
CA TYR A 39 7.82 9.04 -8.71
C TYR A 39 8.47 7.94 -7.85
N ASN A 40 9.76 8.07 -7.52
CA ASN A 40 10.46 7.13 -6.65
C ASN A 40 9.80 7.03 -5.25
N ALA A 41 9.41 8.17 -4.67
CA ALA A 41 8.70 8.19 -3.40
C ALA A 41 7.36 7.46 -3.49
N PHE A 42 6.57 7.73 -4.53
CA PHE A 42 5.26 7.10 -4.76
C PHE A 42 5.39 5.59 -4.96
N PHE A 43 6.40 5.12 -5.71
CA PHE A 43 6.69 3.69 -5.86
C PHE A 43 6.93 3.02 -4.52
N GLN A 44 7.82 3.60 -3.71
CA GLN A 44 8.19 3.02 -2.42
C GLN A 44 7.03 3.02 -1.42
N LEU A 45 6.28 4.12 -1.35
CA LEU A 45 5.11 4.21 -0.47
C LEU A 45 4.00 3.24 -0.88
N SER A 46 3.66 3.18 -2.18
CA SER A 46 2.60 2.30 -2.68
C SER A 46 2.91 0.84 -2.41
N ILE A 47 4.13 0.39 -2.73
CA ILE A 47 4.59 -0.98 -2.47
C ILE A 47 4.64 -1.27 -0.97
N GLY A 48 5.15 -0.31 -0.18
CA GLY A 48 5.27 -0.45 1.27
C GLY A 48 3.92 -0.62 1.97
N LEU A 49 2.95 0.21 1.62
CA LEU A 49 1.58 0.15 2.18
C LEU A 49 0.85 -1.12 1.74
N GLU A 50 0.92 -1.50 0.46
CA GLU A 50 0.30 -2.75 -0.02
C GLU A 50 0.79 -3.95 0.81
N ARG A 51 2.12 -4.08 0.96
CA ARG A 51 2.74 -5.18 1.71
C ARG A 51 2.36 -5.14 3.19
N PHE A 52 2.37 -3.95 3.80
CA PHE A 52 1.99 -3.78 5.20
C PHE A 52 0.55 -4.25 5.46
N PHE A 53 -0.42 -3.83 4.65
CA PHE A 53 -1.81 -4.27 4.83
C PHE A 53 -1.99 -5.77 4.55
N LYS A 54 -1.25 -6.33 3.57
CA LYS A 54 -1.27 -7.79 3.32
C LYS A 54 -0.70 -8.58 4.50
N ILE A 55 0.32 -8.08 5.18
CA ILE A 55 0.83 -8.68 6.42
C ILE A 55 -0.27 -8.72 7.49
N ILE A 56 -0.99 -7.62 7.70
CA ILE A 56 -2.12 -7.56 8.65
C ILE A 56 -3.17 -8.63 8.31
N TYR A 57 -3.57 -8.72 7.04
CA TYR A 57 -4.50 -9.74 6.58
C TYR A 57 -4.01 -11.17 6.84
N VAL A 58 -2.75 -11.48 6.51
CA VAL A 58 -2.17 -12.82 6.72
C VAL A 58 -2.17 -13.21 8.18
N VAL A 59 -1.73 -12.29 9.06
CA VAL A 59 -1.72 -12.52 10.52
C VAL A 59 -3.13 -12.75 11.03
N GLN A 60 -4.08 -11.90 10.63
CA GLN A 60 -5.46 -12.07 11.05
C GLN A 60 -6.07 -13.39 10.58
N TYR A 61 -5.84 -13.75 9.32
CA TYR A 61 -6.31 -15.02 8.77
C TYR A 61 -5.77 -16.19 9.60
N MET A 62 -4.48 -16.17 9.96
CA MET A 62 -3.88 -17.20 10.79
C MET A 62 -4.51 -17.28 12.18
N ILE A 63 -4.78 -16.13 12.82
CA ILE A 63 -5.48 -16.08 14.11
C ILE A 63 -6.86 -16.76 14.01
N ASP A 64 -7.59 -16.52 12.92
CA ASP A 64 -8.95 -17.02 12.74
C ASP A 64 -9.03 -18.48 12.28
N ASN A 65 -7.90 -19.09 11.87
CA ASN A 65 -7.86 -20.40 11.21
C ASN A 65 -6.83 -21.36 11.83
N ASP A 66 -6.70 -21.38 13.16
CA ASP A 66 -5.78 -22.29 13.89
C ASP A 66 -4.33 -22.22 13.38
N LEU A 67 -3.85 -21.00 13.10
CA LEU A 67 -2.53 -20.71 12.53
C LEU A 67 -2.30 -21.29 11.11
N LYS A 68 -3.35 -21.75 10.43
CA LYS A 68 -3.28 -22.08 9.00
C LYS A 68 -3.14 -20.79 8.19
N LYS A 69 -2.25 -20.83 7.21
CA LYS A 69 -1.96 -19.69 6.34
C LYS A 69 -3.03 -19.54 5.26
N PRO A 70 -3.28 -18.32 4.76
CA PRO A 70 -4.08 -18.15 3.57
C PRO A 70 -3.39 -18.80 2.37
N THR A 71 -4.19 -19.34 1.46
CA THR A 71 -3.73 -19.83 0.16
C THR A 71 -3.31 -18.67 -0.73
N SER A 72 -2.48 -18.93 -1.74
CA SER A 72 -2.12 -17.94 -2.76
C SER A 72 -3.35 -17.35 -3.46
N LYS A 73 -4.42 -18.14 -3.61
CA LYS A 73 -5.70 -17.66 -4.17
C LYS A 73 -6.36 -16.64 -3.24
N GLN A 74 -6.45 -16.94 -1.94
CA GLN A 74 -7.01 -16.00 -0.96
C GLN A 74 -6.20 -14.70 -0.88
N LEU A 75 -4.87 -14.79 -0.92
CA LEU A 75 -4.00 -13.60 -0.91
C LEU A 75 -4.08 -12.79 -2.22
N ARG A 76 -4.36 -13.42 -3.36
CA ARG A 76 -4.60 -12.69 -4.61
C ARG A 76 -5.97 -12.02 -4.63
N ASN A 77 -6.97 -12.66 -4.04
CA ASN A 77 -8.35 -12.15 -4.03
C ASN A 77 -8.52 -10.85 -3.23
N ILE A 78 -7.68 -10.58 -2.23
CA ILE A 78 -7.68 -9.29 -1.54
C ILE A 78 -7.13 -8.14 -2.40
N GLY A 79 -6.51 -8.46 -3.55
CA GLY A 79 -6.07 -7.48 -4.54
C GLY A 79 -4.80 -6.71 -4.16
N HIS A 80 -4.60 -5.59 -4.85
CA HIS A 80 -3.46 -4.66 -4.67
C HIS A 80 -3.93 -3.22 -4.40
N ASP A 81 -5.25 -3.00 -4.39
CA ASP A 81 -5.83 -1.68 -4.14
C ASP A 81 -5.64 -1.29 -2.68
N ILE A 82 -4.84 -0.26 -2.46
CA ILE A 82 -4.41 0.18 -1.12
C ILE A 82 -5.60 0.70 -0.31
N ASN A 83 -6.55 1.39 -0.96
CA ASN A 83 -7.78 1.84 -0.32
C ASN A 83 -8.60 0.66 0.24
N SER A 84 -8.83 -0.37 -0.57
CA SER A 84 -9.54 -1.59 -0.16
C SER A 84 -8.78 -2.35 0.93
N LEU A 85 -7.45 -2.40 0.83
CA LEU A 85 -6.59 -3.03 1.83
C LEU A 85 -6.61 -2.28 3.17
N HIS A 86 -6.62 -0.94 3.14
CA HIS A 86 -6.80 -0.11 4.34
C HIS A 86 -8.14 -0.41 5.00
N GLN A 87 -9.25 -0.40 4.25
CA GLN A 87 -10.58 -0.72 4.80
C GLN A 87 -10.65 -2.13 5.41
N ASN A 88 -9.96 -3.09 4.81
CA ASN A 88 -9.81 -4.42 5.40
C ASN A 88 -9.08 -4.37 6.75
N ALA A 89 -7.96 -3.63 6.83
CA ALA A 89 -7.21 -3.45 8.06
C ALA A 89 -8.02 -2.72 9.15
N VAL A 90 -8.79 -1.68 8.80
CA VAL A 90 -9.72 -1.00 9.72
C VAL A 90 -10.75 -1.97 10.27
N THR A 91 -11.36 -2.78 9.40
CA THR A 91 -12.34 -3.81 9.80
C THR A 91 -11.72 -4.80 10.79
N ILE A 92 -10.46 -5.18 10.58
CA ILE A 92 -9.71 -6.05 11.49
C ILE A 92 -9.46 -5.34 12.83
N ALA A 93 -8.98 -4.10 12.82
CA ALA A 93 -8.69 -3.33 14.03
C ALA A 93 -9.94 -3.18 14.92
N LEU A 94 -11.10 -2.91 14.31
CA LEU A 94 -12.37 -2.79 15.00
C LEU A 94 -12.82 -4.07 15.70
N ARG A 95 -12.34 -5.26 15.30
CA ARG A 95 -12.63 -6.51 16.02
C ARG A 95 -11.98 -6.54 17.40
N TYR A 96 -10.83 -5.89 17.56
CA TYR A 96 -10.06 -5.85 18.81
C TYR A 96 -10.37 -4.61 19.65
N LYS A 97 -10.63 -3.47 19.00
CA LYS A 97 -10.93 -2.20 19.68
C LYS A 97 -12.11 -1.49 19.01
N LYS A 98 -13.33 -1.95 19.32
CA LYS A 98 -14.58 -1.48 18.71
C LYS A 98 -14.84 0.03 18.89
N HIS A 99 -14.38 0.62 19.98
CA HIS A 99 -14.61 2.03 20.30
C HIS A 99 -13.63 2.98 19.59
N ASP A 100 -12.61 2.46 18.92
CA ASP A 100 -11.53 3.25 18.31
C ASP A 100 -11.80 3.59 16.84
N LYS A 101 -13.06 3.57 16.38
CA LYS A 101 -13.40 3.77 14.96
C LYS A 101 -12.83 5.07 14.39
N GLU A 102 -12.97 6.15 15.15
CA GLU A 102 -12.47 7.48 14.77
C GLU A 102 -10.94 7.53 14.65
N LEU A 103 -10.20 6.63 15.35
CA LEU A 103 -8.73 6.56 15.24
C LEU A 103 -8.27 5.94 13.91
N TRP A 104 -9.15 5.21 13.23
CA TRP A 104 -8.85 4.49 11.99
C TRP A 104 -9.52 5.13 10.77
N GLU A 105 -10.33 6.16 10.98
CA GLU A 105 -10.88 6.99 9.92
C GLU A 105 -9.83 7.98 9.45
N LEU A 106 -9.61 8.00 8.14
CA LEU A 106 -8.70 8.95 7.52
C LEU A 106 -9.37 10.32 7.49
N ASN A 107 -8.62 11.36 7.81
CA ASN A 107 -9.03 12.72 7.46
C ASN A 107 -8.94 12.95 5.95
N ASP A 108 -9.41 14.10 5.48
CA ASP A 108 -9.49 14.41 4.05
C ASP A 108 -8.11 14.35 3.37
N GLU A 109 -7.07 14.91 3.99
CA GLU A 109 -5.71 14.87 3.41
C GLU A 109 -5.15 13.45 3.35
N GLN A 110 -5.34 12.65 4.39
CA GLN A 110 -4.90 11.26 4.43
C GLN A 110 -5.64 10.42 3.40
N ALA A 111 -6.95 10.65 3.22
CA ALA A 111 -7.75 9.96 2.22
C ALA A 111 -7.30 10.30 0.79
N LEU A 112 -6.97 11.57 0.53
CA LEU A 112 -6.40 12.02 -0.75
C LEU A 112 -5.05 11.37 -1.03
N ILE A 113 -4.13 11.38 -0.06
CA ILE A 113 -2.81 10.75 -0.18
C ILE A 113 -2.95 9.25 -0.45
N LEU A 114 -3.79 8.55 0.33
CA LEU A 114 -3.97 7.11 0.18
C LEU A 114 -4.57 6.76 -1.18
N THR A 115 -5.53 7.57 -1.65
CA THR A 115 -6.16 7.37 -2.96
C THR A 115 -5.17 7.59 -4.10
N MET A 116 -4.38 8.66 -4.07
CA MET A 116 -3.33 8.89 -5.06
C MET A 116 -2.35 7.71 -5.12
N LEU A 117 -1.87 7.23 -3.97
CA LEU A 117 -0.96 6.08 -3.91
C LEU A 117 -1.62 4.78 -4.39
N SER A 118 -2.91 4.57 -4.10
CA SER A 118 -3.67 3.41 -4.58
C SER A 118 -3.76 3.42 -6.12
N ASP A 119 -4.14 4.56 -6.70
CA ASP A 119 -4.24 4.76 -8.14
C ASP A 119 -2.86 4.63 -8.81
N PHE A 120 -1.81 5.14 -8.17
CA PHE A 120 -0.44 5.03 -8.63
C PHE A 120 0.04 3.59 -8.72
N GLY A 121 -0.15 2.81 -7.66
CA GLY A 121 0.23 1.40 -7.64
C GLY A 121 -0.51 0.57 -8.69
N LYS A 122 -1.78 0.90 -8.94
CA LYS A 122 -2.68 0.15 -9.83
C LYS A 122 -2.48 0.51 -11.31
N GLU A 123 -2.44 1.80 -11.66
CA GLU A 123 -2.57 2.25 -13.04
C GLU A 123 -1.62 3.40 -13.41
N THR A 124 -1.49 4.44 -12.57
CA THR A 124 -0.82 5.69 -12.98
C THR A 124 0.72 5.62 -12.93
N ARG A 125 1.31 4.54 -12.37
CA ARG A 125 2.77 4.25 -12.44
C ARG A 125 3.36 4.27 -13.85
N TYR A 126 2.55 4.02 -14.87
CA TYR A 126 2.96 4.01 -16.27
C TYR A 126 2.47 5.23 -17.05
N TYR A 127 1.93 6.25 -16.37
CA TYR A 127 1.39 7.47 -16.98
C TYR A 127 2.32 8.06 -18.05
N ASN A 128 3.61 8.24 -17.73
CA ASN A 128 4.59 8.78 -18.68
C ASN A 128 4.79 7.88 -19.90
N LEU A 129 4.87 6.55 -19.72
CA LEU A 129 5.02 5.61 -20.84
C LEU A 129 3.77 5.61 -21.71
N ASN A 130 2.59 5.59 -21.10
CA ASN A 130 1.30 5.64 -21.80
C ASN A 130 1.15 6.93 -22.60
N THR A 131 1.61 8.06 -22.06
CA THR A 131 1.64 9.35 -22.77
C THR A 131 2.58 9.31 -23.97
N ILE A 132 3.78 8.73 -23.82
CA ILE A 132 4.76 8.61 -24.91
C ILE A 132 4.24 7.76 -26.07
N VAL A 133 3.48 6.69 -25.78
CA VAL A 133 2.91 5.81 -26.81
C VAL A 133 1.52 6.22 -27.28
N GLU A 134 1.05 7.41 -26.89
CA GLU A 134 -0.26 7.95 -27.24
C GLU A 134 -1.42 6.99 -26.89
N ASP A 135 -1.35 6.35 -25.72
CA ASP A 135 -2.44 5.52 -25.23
C ASP A 135 -3.73 6.35 -25.12
N LYS A 136 -4.85 5.79 -25.57
CA LYS A 136 -6.17 6.43 -25.54
C LYS A 136 -6.79 6.43 -24.15
N LYS A 137 -6.23 5.66 -23.21
CA LYS A 137 -6.72 5.62 -21.84
C LYS A 137 -6.42 6.96 -21.15
N ILE A 138 -7.48 7.66 -20.75
CA ILE A 138 -7.36 8.86 -19.92
C ILE A 138 -7.02 8.42 -18.50
N ILE A 139 -5.84 8.82 -18.03
CA ILE A 139 -5.32 8.53 -16.69
C ILE A 139 -4.85 9.86 -16.10
N ASN A 140 -5.08 10.08 -14.81
CA ASN A 140 -4.62 11.29 -14.12
C ASN A 140 -3.09 11.30 -13.99
N ASP A 141 -2.47 12.47 -14.13
CA ASP A 141 -1.04 12.64 -13.85
C ASP A 141 -0.82 12.53 -12.32
N PRO A 142 -0.01 11.56 -11.85
CA PRO A 142 0.24 11.41 -10.42
C PRO A 142 0.96 12.62 -9.79
N LEU A 143 1.69 13.43 -10.56
CA LEU A 143 2.29 14.67 -10.06
C LEU A 143 1.25 15.76 -9.87
N GLU A 144 0.28 15.89 -10.79
CA GLU A 144 -0.81 16.85 -10.64
C GLU A 144 -1.75 16.46 -9.48
N GLN A 145 -1.96 15.15 -9.27
CA GLN A 145 -2.72 14.66 -8.12
C GLN A 145 -2.04 14.94 -6.77
N TRP A 146 -0.70 15.02 -6.74
CA TRP A 146 0.04 15.29 -5.51
C TRP A 146 0.04 16.77 -5.12
N GLY A 147 0.12 17.67 -6.10
CA GLY A 147 0.19 19.12 -5.89
C GLY A 147 1.57 19.72 -6.16
#